data_AF-A0A1M5ZVP8-F1
#
_entry.id   AF-A0A1M5ZVP8-F1
#
_cell.length_a   1.000
_cell.length_b   1.000
_cell.length_c   1.000
_cell.angle_alpha   90.00
_cell.angle_beta   90.00
_cell.angle_gamma   90.00
#
_symmetry.space_group_name_H-M   'P 1'
#
loop_
_entity.id
_entity.type
_entity.pdbx_description
1 polymer ?
#
loop_
_entity_poly.entity_id
_entity_poly.type
_entity_poly.pdbx_seq_one_letter_code
_entity_poly.pdbx_strand_id
1 'polypeptide(L)'
;MSPQDWGQVRDIYTEGIQTGNATFETEAPSWEVWDRDHVKSCRLVATDGHQVTGWAVLSPVSSRCVYTGVGEVSLYISLNHDVVLLERRSETVGID
;
A
#
# COMPACT_ATOMS: atom_id res chain seq x y z
N MET A 1 -8.19 1.40 -6.15
CA MET A 1 -8.35 2.56 -5.25
C MET A 1 -8.82 3.75 -6.07
N SER A 2 -9.78 4.50 -5.56
CA SER A 2 -10.28 5.76 -6.10
C SER A 2 -9.80 6.95 -5.25
N PRO A 3 -9.84 8.19 -5.76
CA PRO A 3 -9.52 9.38 -4.96
C PRO A 3 -10.37 9.52 -3.69
N GLN A 4 -11.58 8.96 -3.67
CA GLN A 4 -12.47 8.98 -2.51
C GLN A 4 -11.92 8.14 -1.34
N ASP A 5 -11.11 7.12 -1.63
CA ASP A 5 -10.52 6.25 -0.60
C ASP A 5 -9.33 6.93 0.10
N TRP A 6 -8.80 8.02 -0.47
CA TRP A 6 -7.55 8.65 -0.02
C TRP A 6 -7.56 9.05 1.45
N GLY A 7 -8.68 9.59 1.95
CA GLY A 7 -8.78 9.99 3.36
C GLY A 7 -8.43 8.83 4.29
N GLN A 8 -9.08 7.68 4.09
CA GLN A 8 -8.88 6.49 4.93
C GLN A 8 -7.52 5.83 4.68
N VAL A 9 -7.03 5.84 3.43
CA VAL A 9 -5.67 5.35 3.10
C VAL A 9 -4.60 6.17 3.82
N ARG A 10 -4.73 7.50 3.79
CA ARG A 10 -3.82 8.43 4.47
C ARG A 10 -3.86 8.24 5.99
N ASP A 11 -5.03 8.00 6.56
CA ASP A 11 -5.17 7.80 8.00
C ASP A 11 -4.43 6.52 8.43
N ILE A 12 -4.59 5.41 7.69
CA ILE A 12 -3.81 4.17 7.92
C ILE A 12 -2.30 4.41 7.72
N TYR A 13 -1.90 5.20 6.71
CA TYR A 13 -0.48 5.52 6.53
C TYR A 13 0.09 6.30 7.72
N THR A 14 -0.70 7.25 8.24
CA THR A 14 -0.37 8.07 9.40
C THR A 14 -0.26 7.22 10.66
N GLU A 15 -1.15 6.25 10.87
CA GLU A 15 -1.02 5.26 11.95
C GLU A 15 0.33 4.54 11.87
N GLY A 16 0.71 4.07 10.67
CA GLY A 16 2.00 3.43 10.42
C GLY A 16 3.20 4.33 10.71
N ILE A 17 3.18 5.59 10.28
CA ILE A 17 4.22 6.59 10.57
C ILE A 17 4.38 6.79 12.08
N GLN A 18 3.28 6.92 12.81
CA GLN A 18 3.29 7.11 14.26
C GLN A 18 3.92 5.95 15.03
N THR A 19 3.93 4.73 14.47
CA THR A 19 4.64 3.59 15.08
C THR A 19 6.17 3.76 15.03
N GLY A 20 6.69 4.59 14.13
CA GLY A 20 8.13 4.79 13.93
C GLY A 20 8.87 3.61 13.27
N ASN A 21 8.17 2.56 12.85
CA ASN A 21 8.79 1.34 12.30
C ASN A 21 8.37 1.03 10.86
N ALA A 22 7.31 1.65 10.35
CA ALA A 22 6.72 1.27 9.06
C ALA A 22 7.33 2.01 7.86
N THR A 23 7.89 3.20 8.06
CA THR A 23 8.47 4.05 7.00
C THR A 23 9.44 5.05 7.62
N PHE A 24 10.33 5.62 6.80
CA PHE A 24 11.16 6.75 7.19
C PHE A 24 10.46 8.11 7.03
N GLU A 25 9.29 8.14 6.39
CA GLU A 25 8.49 9.36 6.28
C GLU A 25 8.00 9.82 7.65
N THR A 26 8.04 11.14 7.88
CA THR A 26 7.61 11.75 9.14
C THR A 26 6.15 12.21 9.11
N GLU A 27 5.59 12.36 7.92
CA GLU A 27 4.20 12.78 7.69
C GLU A 27 3.65 12.14 6.41
N ALA A 28 2.33 11.96 6.34
CA ALA A 28 1.72 11.47 5.12
C ALA A 28 1.77 12.55 4.03
N PRO A 29 2.13 12.21 2.78
CA PRO A 29 2.23 13.18 1.69
C PRO A 29 0.87 13.77 1.30
N SER A 30 0.86 14.80 0.46
CA SER A 30 -0.38 15.23 -0.19
C SER A 30 -0.92 14.15 -1.14
N TRP A 31 -2.20 14.25 -1.49
CA TRP A 31 -2.82 13.34 -2.47
C TRP A 31 -2.07 13.36 -3.81
N GLU A 32 -1.68 14.54 -4.28
CA GLU A 32 -1.06 14.74 -5.59
C GLU A 32 0.32 14.08 -5.66
N VAL A 33 1.08 14.19 -4.57
CA VAL A 33 2.39 13.53 -4.44
C VAL A 33 2.19 12.01 -4.41
N TRP A 34 1.27 11.53 -3.58
CA TRP A 34 0.97 10.11 -3.49
C TRP A 34 0.45 9.54 -4.82
N ASP A 35 -0.45 10.23 -5.53
CA ASP A 35 -0.96 9.79 -6.83
C ASP A 35 0.13 9.77 -7.91
N ARG A 36 1.09 10.69 -7.87
CA ARG A 36 2.19 10.72 -8.84
C ARG A 36 3.15 9.56 -8.61
N ASP A 37 3.45 9.24 -7.36
CA ASP A 37 4.56 8.35 -7.00
C ASP A 37 4.19 6.87 -6.99
N HIS A 38 2.89 6.53 -7.13
CA HIS A 38 2.39 5.14 -7.15
C HIS A 38 1.82 4.74 -8.51
N VAL A 39 1.98 3.47 -8.90
CA VAL A 39 1.44 2.93 -10.15
C VAL A 39 -0.08 2.79 -10.06
N LYS A 40 -0.84 3.54 -10.88
CA LYS A 40 -2.32 3.64 -10.83
C LYS A 40 -3.04 2.29 -10.86
N SER A 41 -2.60 1.35 -11.69
CA SER A 41 -3.20 0.02 -11.83
C SER A 41 -2.91 -0.91 -10.65
N CYS A 42 -1.95 -0.57 -9.81
CA CYS A 42 -1.46 -1.42 -8.72
C CYS A 42 -1.76 -0.79 -7.36
N ARG A 43 -3.00 -0.30 -7.18
CA ARG A 43 -3.46 0.29 -5.93
C ARG A 43 -4.71 -0.41 -5.44
N LEU A 44 -4.52 -1.24 -4.44
CA LEU A 44 -5.55 -2.09 -3.85
C LEU A 44 -5.92 -1.57 -2.47
N VAL A 45 -7.21 -1.56 -2.18
CA VAL A 45 -7.74 -1.31 -0.84
C VAL A 45 -8.49 -2.55 -0.40
N ALA A 46 -8.26 -2.96 0.84
CA ALA A 46 -9.09 -3.93 1.53
C ALA A 46 -10.18 -3.16 2.27
N THR A 47 -11.43 -3.60 2.15
CA THR A 47 -12.58 -2.91 2.71
C THR A 47 -13.46 -3.86 3.51
N ASP A 48 -13.93 -3.40 4.66
CA ASP A 48 -15.07 -3.97 5.38
C ASP A 48 -16.25 -3.00 5.25
N GLY A 49 -17.20 -3.34 4.36
CA GLY A 49 -18.25 -2.42 3.94
C GLY A 49 -17.69 -1.15 3.29
N HIS A 50 -17.87 0.00 3.94
CA HIS A 50 -17.37 1.30 3.48
C HIS A 50 -16.06 1.74 4.14
N GLN A 51 -15.57 0.96 5.10
CA GLN A 51 -14.33 1.25 5.82
C GLN A 51 -13.16 0.58 5.11
N VAL A 52 -12.12 1.34 4.81
CA VAL A 52 -10.82 0.80 4.38
C VAL A 52 -10.13 0.23 5.62
N THR A 53 -9.75 -1.03 5.55
CA THR A 53 -9.09 -1.77 6.65
C THR A 53 -7.61 -1.99 6.39
N GLY A 54 -7.19 -1.83 5.14
CA GLY A 54 -5.79 -1.88 4.73
C GLY A 54 -5.64 -1.55 3.25
N TRP A 55 -4.41 -1.42 2.79
CA TRP A 55 -4.10 -1.15 1.40
C TRP A 55 -2.75 -1.71 1.00
N ALA A 56 -2.59 -1.94 -0.30
CA ALA A 56 -1.34 -2.36 -0.92
C ALA A 56 -1.11 -1.59 -2.21
N VAL A 57 0.13 -1.13 -2.40
CA VAL A 57 0.53 -0.32 -3.57
C VAL A 57 1.88 -0.73 -4.11
N LEU A 58 2.11 -0.40 -5.37
CA LEU A 58 3.39 -0.53 -6.05
C LEU A 58 3.94 0.85 -6.44
N SER A 59 5.21 1.10 -6.12
CA SER A 59 5.95 2.31 -6.51
C SER A 59 7.17 1.94 -7.34
N PRO A 60 7.55 2.72 -8.36
CA PRO A 60 8.82 2.51 -9.05
C PRO A 60 9.98 2.82 -8.11
N VAL A 61 10.99 1.95 -8.06
CA VAL A 61 12.17 2.17 -7.18
C VAL A 61 13.06 3.32 -7.66
N SER A 62 12.97 3.69 -8.94
CA SER A 62 13.76 4.75 -9.55
C SER A 62 13.14 5.24 -10.86
N SER A 63 13.39 6.50 -11.19
CA SER A 63 13.07 7.10 -12.50
C SER A 63 14.10 6.79 -13.59
N ARG A 64 15.26 6.22 -13.25
CA ARG A 64 16.30 5.86 -14.22
C ARG A 64 15.84 4.67 -15.05
N CYS A 65 15.99 4.75 -16.38
CA CYS A 65 15.51 3.74 -17.33
C CYS A 65 16.03 2.31 -17.06
N VAL A 66 17.23 2.18 -16.49
CA VAL A 66 17.83 0.88 -16.16
C VAL A 66 17.08 0.11 -15.07
N TYR A 67 16.20 0.77 -14.31
CA TYR A 67 15.34 0.16 -13.29
C TYR A 67 13.87 0.04 -13.75
N THR A 68 13.58 0.30 -15.03
CA THR A 68 12.24 0.07 -15.57
C THR A 68 11.81 -1.38 -15.33
N GLY A 69 10.61 -1.55 -14.75
CA GLY A 69 10.08 -2.86 -14.37
C GLY A 69 10.41 -3.29 -12.93
N VAL A 70 11.24 -2.53 -12.20
CA VAL A 70 11.51 -2.78 -10.78
C VAL A 70 10.62 -1.87 -9.93
N GLY A 71 9.88 -2.47 -9.00
CA GLY A 71 9.00 -1.75 -8.08
C GLY A 71 9.14 -2.22 -6.64
N GLU A 72 8.78 -1.34 -5.72
CA GLU A 72 8.65 -1.60 -4.29
C GLU A 72 7.17 -1.77 -3.95
N VAL A 73 6.88 -2.76 -3.11
CA VAL A 73 5.53 -3.00 -2.59
C VAL A 73 5.43 -2.45 -1.18
N SER A 74 4.42 -1.62 -0.94
CA SER A 74 4.07 -1.15 0.40
C SER A 74 2.71 -1.73 0.78
N LEU A 75 2.60 -2.25 2.01
CA LEU A 75 1.38 -2.84 2.55
C LEU A 75 1.15 -2.32 3.97
N TYR A 76 -0.04 -1.77 4.20
CA TYR A 76 -0.45 -1.24 5.50
C TYR A 76 -1.83 -1.78 5.86
N ILE A 77 -2.01 -2.04 7.15
CA ILE A 77 -3.27 -2.48 7.74
C ILE A 77 -3.58 -1.53 8.89
N SER A 78 -4.85 -1.13 9.03
CA SER A 78 -5.27 -0.30 10.16
C SER A 78 -4.98 -1.01 11.47
N LEU A 79 -4.47 -0.27 12.45
CA LEU A 79 -4.20 -0.80 13.80
C LEU A 79 -5.48 -1.19 14.55
N ASN A 80 -6.64 -0.72 14.09
CA ASN A 80 -7.95 -1.04 14.67
C ASN A 80 -8.58 -2.29 14.04
N HIS A 81 -7.84 -3.03 13.22
CA HIS A 81 -8.33 -4.24 12.56
C HIS A 81 -7.44 -5.44 12.89
N ASP A 82 -8.03 -6.44 13.55
CA ASP A 82 -7.33 -7.69 13.84
C ASP A 82 -7.02 -8.45 12.55
N VAL A 83 -5.74 -8.61 12.25
CA VAL A 83 -5.30 -9.43 11.11
C VAL A 83 -5.44 -10.89 11.49
N VAL A 84 -6.48 -11.54 10.99
CA VAL A 84 -6.46 -13.00 10.87
C VAL A 84 -5.55 -13.33 9.69
N LEU A 85 -4.27 -13.63 9.98
CA LEU A 85 -3.37 -14.17 8.97
C LEU A 85 -3.92 -15.52 8.50
N LEU A 86 -4.63 -15.52 7.38
CA LEU A 86 -4.89 -16.74 6.63
C LEU A 86 -3.52 -17.25 6.17
N GLU A 87 -3.10 -18.36 6.75
CA GLU A 87 -1.84 -19.03 6.46
C GLU A 87 -1.62 -19.11 4.94
N ARG A 88 -0.55 -18.46 4.46
CA ARG A 88 -0.18 -18.45 3.05
C ARG A 88 0.28 -19.85 2.66
N ARG A 89 -0.58 -20.65 2.02
CA ARG A 89 -0.12 -21.86 1.31
C ARG A 89 0.56 -21.44 0.03
N SER A 90 1.87 -21.57 0.00
CA SER A 90 2.67 -21.49 -1.22
C SER A 90 2.39 -22.73 -2.05
N GLU A 91 1.66 -22.60 -3.15
CA GLU A 91 1.58 -23.63 -4.18
C GLU A 91 2.49 -23.21 -5.35
N THR A 92 3.41 -24.09 -5.72
CA THR A 92 4.16 -23.97 -6.97
C THR A 92 3.20 -24.33 -8.10
N VAL A 93 2.69 -23.33 -8.80
CA VAL A 93 2.01 -23.56 -10.08
C VAL A 93 3.09 -23.82 -11.12
N GLY A 94 3.23 -25.10 -11.50
CA GLY A 94 3.96 -25.48 -12.70
C GLY A 94 3.24 -24.88 -13.91
N ILE A 95 3.94 -24.02 -14.64
CA ILE A 95 3.54 -23.60 -15.98
C ILE A 95 4.21 -24.57 -16.95
N ASP A 96 3.55 -25.71 -17.15
CA ASP A 96 3.77 -26.59 -18.29
C ASP A 96 2.93 -26.10 -19.47
#